data_AF-A0A3A8A961-F1
#
_entry.id   AF-A0A3A8A961-F1
#
_cell.length_a   1.000
_cell.length_b   1.000
_cell.length_c   1.000
_cell.angle_alpha   90.00
_cell.angle_beta   90.00
_cell.angle_gamma   90.00
#
_symmetry.space_group_name_H-M   'P 1'
#
loop_
_entity.id
_entity.type
_entity.pdbx_description
1 polymer ?
#
loop_
_entity_poly.entity_id
_entity_poly.type
_entity_poly.pdbx_seq_one_letter_code
_entity_poly.pdbx_strand_id
1 'polypeptide(L)'
;MREQPPIPRLTALQLPLRDALRGVATLAEVTEELLEPAAALLPGTVRDGFRSAVHAIEGAGKRLMTAPITLDSVRASSRVLSQGAGDRDALATMAVVIAYAWEHLRDAGHEHHLMISETMLAGHLASGSSLAGSTAPERAASLVADIAGSAVIGRPPGMPAVGSDADRAAIDTGLVSIMVWLLAMRAETMEEEEKLLDLASALVTAMGEETRAALVDRALLAGHMESLAAHL
;
A
#
# COMPACT_ATOMS: atom_id res chain seq x y z
N MET A 1 -1.05 -12.38 -40.34
CA MET A 1 -1.37 -12.28 -38.90
C MET A 1 -0.18 -11.61 -38.24
N ARG A 2 -0.34 -10.40 -37.70
CA ARG A 2 0.73 -9.72 -36.95
C ARG A 2 0.71 -10.31 -35.54
N GLU A 3 1.74 -11.05 -35.18
CA GLU A 3 1.96 -11.50 -33.80
C GLU A 3 2.15 -10.26 -32.92
N GLN A 4 1.20 -10.01 -32.02
CA GLN A 4 1.37 -9.00 -30.98
C GLN A 4 2.49 -9.47 -30.06
N PRO A 5 3.48 -8.62 -29.74
CA PRO A 5 4.53 -8.99 -28.80
C PRO A 5 3.90 -9.29 -27.43
N PRO A 6 4.39 -10.32 -26.70
CA PRO A 6 3.88 -10.62 -25.37
C PRO A 6 4.10 -9.41 -24.48
N ILE A 7 3.00 -8.89 -23.92
CA ILE A 7 3.05 -7.78 -22.95
C ILE A 7 3.97 -8.23 -21.82
N PRO A 8 5.07 -7.51 -21.52
CA PRO A 8 5.89 -7.82 -20.36
C PRO A 8 4.99 -7.84 -19.13
N ARG A 9 5.08 -8.88 -18.30
CA ARG A 9 4.39 -8.87 -16.99
C ARG A 9 4.75 -7.55 -16.31
N LEU A 10 3.74 -6.78 -15.90
CA LEU A 10 3.91 -5.42 -15.37
C LEU A 10 4.84 -5.37 -14.14
N THR A 11 5.15 -6.53 -13.54
CA THR A 11 6.18 -6.77 -12.53
C THR A 11 7.59 -6.36 -12.95
N ALA A 12 7.89 -6.30 -14.25
CA ALA A 12 9.18 -5.86 -14.78
C ALA A 12 9.27 -4.34 -15.00
N LEU A 13 8.19 -3.59 -14.70
CA LEU A 13 8.14 -2.14 -14.90
C LEU A 13 8.69 -1.41 -13.67
N GLN A 14 9.42 -0.32 -13.93
CA GLN A 14 9.94 0.56 -12.87
C GLN A 14 8.80 1.18 -12.06
N LEU A 15 9.02 1.40 -10.75
CA LEU A 15 8.02 1.89 -9.78
C LEU A 15 7.11 3.02 -10.30
N PRO A 16 7.61 4.08 -10.98
CA PRO A 16 6.77 5.19 -11.40
C PRO A 16 5.71 4.79 -12.44
N LEU A 17 6.04 3.84 -13.31
CA LEU A 17 5.10 3.38 -14.34
C LEU A 17 4.02 2.49 -13.73
N ARG A 18 4.35 1.70 -12.70
CA ARG A 18 3.36 0.91 -11.96
C ARG A 18 2.38 1.80 -11.19
N ASP A 19 2.87 2.88 -10.56
CA ASP A 19 2.00 3.85 -9.89
C ASP A 19 1.03 4.54 -10.88
N ALA A 20 1.53 4.93 -12.05
CA ALA A 20 0.69 5.52 -13.09
C ALA A 20 -0.39 4.55 -13.55
N LEU A 21 -0.05 3.28 -13.79
CA LEU A 21 -1.01 2.26 -14.18
C LEU A 21 -2.04 2.01 -13.06
N ARG A 22 -1.62 1.91 -11.80
CA ARG A 22 -2.49 1.76 -10.63
C ARG A 22 -3.51 2.90 -10.54
N GLY A 23 -3.07 4.13 -10.77
CA GLY A 23 -3.92 5.33 -10.89
C GLY A 23 -4.99 5.17 -11.96
N VAL A 24 -4.60 4.74 -13.14
CA VAL A 24 -5.50 4.53 -14.29
C VAL A 24 -6.54 3.44 -14.01
N ALA A 25 -6.15 2.32 -13.40
CA ALA A 25 -7.07 1.24 -13.09
C ALA A 25 -8.09 1.60 -12.01
N THR A 26 -7.65 2.32 -10.97
CA THR A 26 -8.57 2.83 -9.94
C THR A 26 -9.59 3.80 -10.55
N LEU A 27 -9.20 4.60 -11.55
CA LEU A 27 -10.14 5.46 -12.26
C LEU A 27 -11.06 4.68 -13.23
N ALA A 28 -10.56 3.61 -13.87
CA ALA A 28 -11.35 2.77 -14.77
C ALA A 28 -12.46 2.02 -14.03
N GLU A 29 -12.20 1.56 -12.80
CA GLU A 29 -13.22 0.96 -11.93
C GLU A 29 -14.35 1.94 -11.55
N VAL A 30 -14.10 3.24 -11.62
CA VAL A 30 -15.03 4.30 -11.17
C VAL A 30 -15.92 4.81 -12.33
N THR A 31 -15.84 4.21 -13.53
CA THR A 31 -16.58 4.43 -14.80
C THR A 31 -15.82 5.17 -15.90
N GLU A 32 -15.91 4.61 -17.12
CA GLU A 32 -15.37 5.15 -18.39
C GLU A 32 -15.81 6.61 -18.65
N GLU A 33 -17.00 7.00 -18.15
CA GLU A 33 -17.56 8.35 -18.24
C GLU A 33 -16.76 9.42 -17.49
N LEU A 34 -16.05 9.07 -16.40
CA LEU A 34 -15.21 10.03 -15.65
C LEU A 34 -13.82 10.21 -16.26
N LEU A 35 -13.39 9.27 -17.11
CA LEU A 35 -12.09 9.28 -17.76
C LEU A 35 -12.09 10.02 -19.11
N GLU A 36 -13.23 10.12 -19.78
CA GLU A 36 -13.37 10.82 -21.06
C GLU A 36 -12.90 12.30 -21.03
N PRO A 37 -13.29 13.12 -20.03
CA PRO A 37 -12.87 14.52 -19.97
C PRO A 37 -11.36 14.69 -19.83
N ALA A 38 -10.71 13.81 -19.05
CA ALA A 38 -9.27 13.83 -18.84
C ALA A 38 -8.50 13.33 -20.08
N ALA A 39 -9.00 12.28 -20.74
CA ALA A 39 -8.41 11.75 -21.97
C ALA A 39 -8.50 12.77 -23.14
N ALA A 40 -9.54 13.60 -23.17
CA ALA A 40 -9.72 14.66 -24.17
C ALA A 40 -8.65 15.77 -24.08
N LEU A 41 -7.98 15.93 -22.93
CA LEU A 41 -6.92 16.91 -22.72
C LEU A 41 -5.53 16.40 -23.12
N LEU A 42 -5.39 15.10 -23.37
CA LEU A 42 -4.11 14.51 -23.77
C LEU A 42 -3.87 14.64 -25.29
N PRO A 43 -2.62 14.92 -25.73
CA PRO A 43 -2.24 14.86 -27.14
C PRO A 43 -2.53 13.49 -27.74
N GLY A 44 -2.88 13.42 -29.03
CA GLY A 44 -3.43 12.21 -29.67
C GLY A 44 -2.61 10.93 -29.45
N THR A 45 -1.28 11.00 -29.57
CA THR A 45 -0.39 9.84 -29.35
C THR A 45 -0.39 9.34 -27.90
N VAL A 46 -0.55 10.25 -26.94
CA VAL A 46 -0.63 9.94 -25.50
C VAL A 46 -2.02 9.43 -25.14
N ARG A 47 -3.07 9.97 -25.78
CA ARG A 47 -4.46 9.54 -25.63
C ARG A 47 -4.67 8.10 -26.10
N ASP A 48 -4.10 7.73 -27.25
CA ASP A 48 -4.23 6.38 -27.80
C ASP A 48 -3.46 5.35 -26.96
N GLY A 49 -2.30 5.75 -26.42
CA GLY A 49 -1.55 4.95 -25.44
C GLY A 49 -2.30 4.78 -24.13
N PHE A 50 -2.93 5.85 -23.62
CA PHE A 50 -3.76 5.83 -22.43
C PHE A 50 -4.98 4.91 -22.60
N ARG A 51 -5.73 5.04 -23.71
CA ARG A 51 -6.88 4.16 -24.01
C ARG A 51 -6.48 2.70 -24.20
N SER A 52 -5.35 2.45 -24.86
CA SER A 52 -4.81 1.09 -25.00
C SER A 52 -4.40 0.50 -23.64
N ALA A 53 -3.85 1.31 -22.74
CA ALA A 53 -3.52 0.89 -21.38
C ALA A 53 -4.78 0.59 -20.55
N VAL A 54 -5.81 1.44 -20.61
CA VAL A 54 -7.11 1.21 -19.95
C VAL A 54 -7.73 -0.10 -20.43
N HIS A 55 -7.85 -0.31 -21.74
CA HIS A 55 -8.41 -1.56 -22.27
C HIS A 55 -7.53 -2.79 -22.00
N ALA A 56 -6.21 -2.64 -21.97
CA ALA A 56 -5.31 -3.72 -21.56
C ALA A 56 -5.50 -4.08 -20.08
N ILE A 57 -5.75 -3.09 -19.21
CA ILE A 57 -6.03 -3.27 -17.78
C ILE A 57 -7.40 -3.92 -17.57
N GLU A 58 -8.44 -3.47 -18.28
CA GLU A 58 -9.78 -4.08 -18.26
C GLU A 58 -9.76 -5.55 -18.73
N GLY A 59 -8.99 -5.85 -19.78
CA GLY A 59 -8.80 -7.22 -20.27
C GLY A 59 -7.91 -8.09 -19.41
N ALA A 60 -7.03 -7.48 -18.60
CA ALA A 60 -6.09 -8.15 -17.71
C ALA A 60 -6.64 -8.47 -16.32
N GLY A 61 -7.57 -7.66 -15.81
CA GLY A 61 -8.10 -7.74 -14.45
C GLY A 61 -7.09 -7.33 -13.36
N LYS A 62 -7.61 -7.04 -12.15
CA LYS A 62 -6.85 -6.57 -10.95
C LYS A 62 -5.56 -7.34 -10.66
N ARG A 63 -5.52 -8.65 -10.97
CA ARG A 63 -4.38 -9.56 -10.70
C ARG A 63 -3.07 -9.21 -11.41
N LEU A 64 -3.11 -8.40 -12.46
CA LEU A 64 -1.89 -7.97 -13.18
C LEU A 64 -1.23 -6.72 -12.59
N MET A 65 -1.86 -6.07 -11.60
CA MET A 65 -1.47 -4.74 -11.11
C MET A 65 -0.69 -4.77 -9.81
N THR A 66 -1.04 -5.69 -8.92
CA THR A 66 -0.25 -6.01 -7.73
C THR A 66 0.95 -6.83 -8.19
N ALA A 67 2.17 -6.35 -7.95
CA ALA A 67 3.32 -7.23 -8.07
C ALA A 67 3.10 -8.39 -7.08
N PRO A 68 3.19 -9.67 -7.50
CA PRO A 68 3.05 -10.77 -6.58
C PRO A 68 4.19 -10.65 -5.58
N ILE A 69 3.87 -10.27 -4.34
CA ILE A 69 4.84 -10.37 -3.27
C ILE A 69 5.07 -11.84 -2.95
N THR A 70 6.29 -12.14 -2.54
CA THR A 70 6.64 -13.49 -2.12
C THR A 70 6.72 -13.52 -0.60
N LEU A 71 6.64 -14.72 -0.02
CA LEU A 71 6.89 -14.91 1.41
C LEU A 71 8.26 -14.35 1.83
N ASP A 72 9.26 -14.44 0.96
CA ASP A 72 10.60 -13.88 1.21
C ASP A 72 10.58 -12.34 1.23
N SER A 73 9.72 -11.70 0.43
CA SER A 73 9.51 -10.25 0.46
C SER A 73 8.89 -9.80 1.79
N VAL A 74 7.90 -10.54 2.30
CA VAL A 74 7.28 -10.29 3.61
C VAL A 74 8.32 -10.46 4.74
N ARG A 75 9.06 -11.57 4.72
CA ARG A 75 10.16 -11.84 5.68
C ARG A 75 11.24 -10.77 5.63
N ALA A 76 11.62 -10.29 4.44
CA ALA A 76 12.58 -9.20 4.29
C ALA A 76 12.06 -7.92 4.95
N SER A 77 10.78 -7.59 4.75
CA SER A 77 10.15 -6.39 5.32
C SER A 77 10.02 -6.47 6.84
N SER A 78 9.64 -7.63 7.38
CA SER A 78 9.62 -7.87 8.83
C SER A 78 11.03 -7.75 9.44
N ARG A 79 12.08 -8.24 8.76
CA ARG A 79 13.47 -8.03 9.20
C ARG A 79 13.88 -6.56 9.23
N VAL A 80 13.44 -5.75 8.27
CA VAL A 80 13.68 -4.29 8.31
C VAL A 80 13.07 -3.66 9.57
N LEU A 81 11.87 -4.08 9.98
CA LEU A 81 11.30 -3.64 11.26
C LEU A 81 12.12 -4.14 12.45
N SER A 82 12.55 -5.39 12.47
CA SER A 82 13.26 -5.97 13.61
C SER A 82 14.71 -5.52 13.74
N GLN A 83 15.39 -5.22 12.64
CA GLN A 83 16.84 -4.94 12.62
C GLN A 83 17.16 -3.48 12.26
N GLY A 84 16.17 -2.71 11.81
CA GLY A 84 16.35 -1.34 11.34
C GLY A 84 16.56 -1.25 9.83
N ALA A 85 16.88 -0.05 9.34
CA ALA A 85 17.02 0.22 7.92
C ALA A 85 18.08 -0.70 7.29
N GLY A 86 17.64 -1.50 6.31
CA GLY A 86 18.53 -2.27 5.45
C GLY A 86 19.13 -1.42 4.34
N ASP A 87 19.62 -2.08 3.28
CA ASP A 87 19.99 -1.39 2.05
C ASP A 87 18.76 -0.81 1.31
N ARG A 88 19.02 -0.10 0.22
CA ARG A 88 17.97 0.54 -0.59
C ARG A 88 16.98 -0.49 -1.17
N ASP A 89 17.44 -1.70 -1.46
CA ASP A 89 16.63 -2.75 -2.06
C ASP A 89 15.68 -3.37 -1.02
N ALA A 90 16.13 -3.52 0.23
CA ALA A 90 15.29 -3.92 1.34
C ALA A 90 14.17 -2.90 1.63
N LEU A 91 14.49 -1.60 1.58
CA LEU A 91 13.51 -0.52 1.74
C LEU A 91 12.52 -0.46 0.58
N ALA A 92 12.98 -0.67 -0.66
CA ALA A 92 12.10 -0.79 -1.82
C ALA A 92 11.18 -2.01 -1.71
N THR A 93 11.70 -3.15 -1.24
CA THR A 93 10.90 -4.36 -0.99
C THR A 93 9.82 -4.10 0.06
N MET A 94 10.16 -3.38 1.13
CA MET A 94 9.21 -2.98 2.16
C MET A 94 8.11 -2.07 1.61
N ALA A 95 8.45 -1.12 0.72
CA ALA A 95 7.45 -0.30 0.05
C ALA A 95 6.47 -1.14 -0.78
N VAL A 96 6.99 -2.14 -1.52
CA VAL A 96 6.16 -3.07 -2.32
C VAL A 96 5.20 -3.84 -1.40
N VAL A 97 5.70 -4.36 -0.27
CA VAL A 97 4.91 -5.15 0.69
C VAL A 97 3.82 -4.31 1.35
N ILE A 98 4.13 -3.09 1.77
CA ILE A 98 3.12 -2.18 2.34
C ILE A 98 2.07 -1.81 1.29
N ALA A 99 2.48 -1.52 0.04
CA ALA A 99 1.54 -1.20 -1.03
C ALA A 99 0.62 -2.38 -1.37
N TYR A 100 1.17 -3.59 -1.43
CA TYR A 100 0.38 -4.81 -1.59
C TYR A 100 -0.62 -4.98 -0.44
N ALA A 101 -0.18 -4.88 0.81
CA ALA A 101 -1.04 -5.09 1.97
C ALA A 101 -2.15 -4.03 2.05
N TRP A 102 -1.83 -2.78 1.70
CA TRP A 102 -2.81 -1.71 1.58
C TRP A 102 -3.87 -2.01 0.52
N GLU A 103 -3.48 -2.47 -0.66
CA GLU A 103 -4.42 -2.85 -1.72
C GLU A 103 -5.30 -4.04 -1.31
N HIS A 104 -4.72 -5.04 -0.64
CA HIS A 104 -5.44 -6.19 -0.11
C HIS A 104 -6.53 -5.78 0.89
N LEU A 105 -6.18 -4.97 1.88
CA LEU A 105 -7.13 -4.46 2.87
C LEU A 105 -8.21 -3.59 2.22
N ARG A 106 -7.85 -2.77 1.22
CA ARG A 106 -8.79 -1.94 0.46
C ARG A 106 -9.81 -2.78 -0.30
N ASP A 107 -9.35 -3.85 -0.95
CA ASP A 107 -10.23 -4.75 -1.70
C ASP A 107 -11.19 -5.52 -0.77
N ALA A 108 -10.76 -5.83 0.46
CA ALA A 108 -11.63 -6.41 1.48
C ALA A 108 -12.64 -5.40 2.08
N GLY A 109 -12.23 -4.14 2.25
CA GLY A 109 -13.00 -3.07 2.91
C GLY A 109 -13.95 -2.26 2.02
N HIS A 110 -13.90 -2.41 0.69
CA HIS A 110 -14.72 -1.66 -0.31
C HIS A 110 -14.49 -0.12 -0.33
N GLU A 111 -13.44 0.40 0.34
CA GLU A 111 -13.10 1.83 0.34
C GLU A 111 -12.17 2.19 -0.83
N HIS A 112 -12.73 2.29 -2.04
CA HIS A 112 -11.95 2.43 -3.29
C HIS A 112 -11.32 3.82 -3.52
N HIS A 113 -11.59 4.82 -2.68
CA HIS A 113 -11.18 6.21 -2.93
C HIS A 113 -9.80 6.59 -2.41
N LEU A 114 -9.13 5.72 -1.65
CA LEU A 114 -7.75 5.92 -1.19
C LEU A 114 -6.76 5.05 -1.98
N MET A 115 -5.65 5.67 -2.37
CA MET A 115 -4.59 5.08 -3.18
C MET A 115 -3.24 5.28 -2.49
N ILE A 116 -2.37 4.29 -2.64
CA ILE A 116 -0.98 4.35 -2.17
C ILE A 116 -0.03 4.52 -3.37
N SER A 117 0.89 5.50 -3.30
CA SER A 117 2.00 5.63 -4.24
C SER A 117 3.22 4.89 -3.71
N GLU A 118 3.60 3.83 -4.42
CA GLU A 118 4.73 3.00 -4.04
C GLU A 118 6.07 3.72 -4.27
N THR A 119 6.16 4.55 -5.32
CA THR A 119 7.35 5.36 -5.60
C THR A 119 7.59 6.37 -4.49
N MET A 120 6.53 7.06 -4.05
CA MET A 120 6.63 8.00 -2.94
C MET A 120 6.98 7.27 -1.64
N LEU A 121 6.37 6.11 -1.38
CA LEU A 121 6.68 5.30 -0.21
C LEU A 121 8.15 4.85 -0.20
N ALA A 122 8.65 4.30 -1.31
CA ALA A 122 10.06 3.88 -1.42
C ALA A 122 11.03 5.06 -1.25
N GLY A 123 10.71 6.22 -1.85
CA GLY A 123 11.48 7.45 -1.66
C GLY A 123 11.47 7.95 -0.22
N HIS A 124 10.30 7.86 0.44
CA HIS A 124 10.13 8.25 1.83
C HIS A 124 10.95 7.36 2.76
N LEU A 125 10.81 6.03 2.64
CA LEU A 125 11.60 5.06 3.40
C LEU A 125 13.12 5.24 3.20
N ALA A 126 13.55 5.52 1.96
CA ALA A 126 14.96 5.73 1.62
C ALA A 126 15.55 7.04 2.20
N SER A 127 14.72 8.03 2.57
CA SER A 127 15.19 9.28 3.18
C SER A 127 15.56 9.13 4.67
N GLY A 128 15.28 7.98 5.28
CA GLY A 128 15.91 7.54 6.53
C GLY A 128 15.31 8.08 7.83
N SER A 129 14.26 8.93 7.80
CA SER A 129 13.59 9.34 9.06
C SER A 129 12.64 8.27 9.61
N SER A 130 12.10 7.42 8.74
CA SER A 130 10.91 6.63 9.06
C SER A 130 11.15 5.38 9.91
N LEU A 131 12.40 4.94 10.04
CA LEU A 131 12.79 3.80 10.89
C LEU A 131 13.48 4.25 12.19
N ALA A 132 13.05 5.39 12.74
CA ALA A 132 13.49 5.83 14.06
C ALA A 132 12.91 4.92 15.15
N GLY A 133 13.75 4.40 16.03
CA GLY A 133 13.34 3.50 17.11
C GLY A 133 14.38 2.42 17.40
N SER A 134 14.50 2.05 18.66
CA SER A 134 15.41 1.00 19.13
C SER A 134 14.81 -0.39 18.95
N THR A 135 13.49 -0.52 19.08
CA THR A 135 12.76 -1.79 18.95
C THR A 135 11.92 -1.86 17.66
N ALA A 136 11.46 -3.05 17.30
CA ALA A 136 10.59 -3.25 16.13
C ALA A 136 9.25 -2.49 16.27
N PRO A 137 8.55 -2.54 17.42
CA PRO A 137 7.31 -1.79 17.61
C PRO A 137 7.51 -0.27 17.57
N GLU A 138 8.63 0.24 18.10
CA GLU A 138 8.96 1.67 18.02
C GLU A 138 9.17 2.12 16.56
N ARG A 139 9.88 1.32 15.76
CA ARG A 139 10.09 1.60 14.33
C ARG A 139 8.78 1.51 13.55
N ALA A 140 7.93 0.53 13.85
CA ALA A 140 6.59 0.44 13.28
C ALA A 140 5.75 1.69 13.61
N ALA A 141 5.78 2.17 14.86
CA ALA A 141 5.03 3.36 15.26
C ALA A 141 5.56 4.63 14.59
N SER A 142 6.88 4.72 14.39
CA SER A 142 7.49 5.80 13.61
C SER A 142 7.03 5.76 12.14
N LEU A 143 6.96 4.58 11.53
CA LEU A 143 6.49 4.42 10.15
C LEU A 143 5.03 4.82 9.99
N VAL A 144 4.15 4.45 10.93
CA VAL A 144 2.75 4.87 10.89
C VAL A 144 2.66 6.39 10.92
N ALA A 145 3.33 7.04 11.87
CA ALA A 145 3.30 8.50 11.99
C ALA A 145 3.86 9.21 10.74
N ASP A 146 4.98 8.72 10.22
CA ASP A 146 5.67 9.29 9.06
C ASP A 146 4.82 9.12 7.78
N ILE A 147 4.33 7.91 7.48
CA ILE A 147 3.54 7.63 6.29
C ILE A 147 2.19 8.38 6.37
N ALA A 148 1.50 8.32 7.51
CA ALA A 148 0.23 9.00 7.67
C ALA A 148 0.39 10.52 7.55
N GLY A 149 1.50 11.11 8.01
CA GLY A 149 1.82 12.52 7.83
C GLY A 149 2.25 12.93 6.41
N SER A 150 2.41 11.98 5.49
CA SER A 150 2.92 12.20 4.14
C SER A 150 1.82 12.22 3.07
N ALA A 151 2.20 12.53 1.83
CA ALA A 151 1.34 12.43 0.66
C ALA A 151 1.40 11.04 -0.04
N VAL A 152 1.95 10.02 0.64
CA VAL A 152 2.07 8.66 0.09
C VAL A 152 0.71 8.00 -0.12
N ILE A 153 -0.23 8.24 0.80
CA ILE A 153 -1.61 7.77 0.69
C ILE A 153 -2.50 8.99 0.39
N GLY A 154 -3.24 8.92 -0.71
CA GLY A 154 -4.00 10.04 -1.24
C GLY A 154 -5.21 9.60 -2.02
N ARG A 155 -6.00 10.57 -2.50
CA ARG A 155 -7.12 10.30 -3.41
C ARG A 155 -6.64 10.32 -4.86
N PRO A 156 -7.36 9.64 -5.79
CA PRO A 156 -7.04 9.69 -7.21
C PRO A 156 -7.02 11.13 -7.74
N PRO A 157 -6.22 11.40 -8.79
CA PRO A 157 -6.23 12.70 -9.47
C PRO A 157 -7.65 13.08 -9.92
N GLY A 158 -8.05 14.32 -9.66
CA GLY A 158 -9.39 14.82 -10.02
C GLY A 158 -10.44 14.68 -8.91
N MET A 159 -10.15 13.98 -7.81
CA MET A 159 -10.97 14.01 -6.60
C MET A 159 -10.53 15.12 -5.64
N PRO A 160 -11.43 15.63 -4.76
CA PRO A 160 -11.04 16.51 -3.66
C PRO A 160 -9.94 15.85 -2.83
N ALA A 161 -8.98 16.63 -2.31
CA ALA A 161 -7.88 16.10 -1.50
C ALA A 161 -8.38 15.33 -0.26
N VAL A 162 -7.55 14.41 0.25
CA VAL A 162 -7.77 13.77 1.56
C VAL A 162 -7.92 14.88 2.59
N GLY A 163 -9.05 14.88 3.31
CA GLY A 163 -9.33 15.95 4.26
C GLY A 163 -10.50 15.68 5.19
N SER A 164 -11.16 14.53 5.08
CA SER A 164 -12.15 14.13 6.07
C SER A 164 -11.49 13.36 7.22
N ASP A 165 -11.99 13.54 8.43
CA ASP A 165 -11.56 12.76 9.60
C ASP A 165 -11.76 11.25 9.39
N ALA A 166 -12.76 10.87 8.57
CA ALA A 166 -13.00 9.50 8.15
C ALA A 166 -11.85 8.94 7.31
N ASP A 167 -11.37 9.69 6.31
CA ASP A 167 -10.20 9.26 5.52
C ASP A 167 -8.97 9.08 6.42
N ARG A 168 -8.79 9.99 7.39
CA ARG A 168 -7.66 9.91 8.30
C ARG A 168 -7.73 8.67 9.18
N ALA A 169 -8.90 8.39 9.75
CA ALA A 169 -9.13 7.19 10.55
C ALA A 169 -8.91 5.91 9.74
N ALA A 170 -9.33 5.87 8.46
CA ALA A 170 -9.10 4.74 7.56
C ALA A 170 -7.60 4.54 7.28
N ILE A 171 -6.86 5.63 7.00
CA ILE A 171 -5.40 5.61 6.84
C ILE A 171 -4.71 5.05 8.08
N ASP A 172 -5.02 5.61 9.25
CA ASP A 172 -4.37 5.20 10.49
C ASP A 172 -4.70 3.72 10.81
N THR A 173 -5.96 3.30 10.66
CA THR A 173 -6.39 1.90 10.89
C THR A 173 -5.68 0.94 9.94
N GLY A 174 -5.62 1.25 8.65
CA GLY A 174 -4.96 0.41 7.65
C GLY A 174 -3.46 0.30 7.89
N LEU A 175 -2.78 1.40 8.19
CA LEU A 175 -1.35 1.40 8.48
C LEU A 175 -1.01 0.63 9.75
N VAL A 176 -1.79 0.81 10.83
CA VAL A 176 -1.62 0.04 12.06
C VAL A 176 -1.84 -1.45 11.82
N SER A 177 -2.85 -1.83 11.03
CA SER A 177 -3.12 -3.22 10.67
C SER A 177 -1.94 -3.85 9.94
N ILE A 178 -1.36 -3.15 8.95
CA ILE A 178 -0.19 -3.61 8.21
C ILE A 178 1.02 -3.76 9.14
N MET A 179 1.25 -2.82 10.05
CA MET A 179 2.37 -2.90 10.98
C MET A 179 2.21 -4.04 12.00
N VAL A 180 1.02 -4.21 12.57
CA VAL A 180 0.70 -5.36 13.45
C VAL A 180 0.91 -6.67 12.68
N TRP A 181 0.44 -6.74 11.44
CA TRP A 181 0.70 -7.88 10.57
C TRP A 181 2.18 -8.11 10.35
N LEU A 182 3.04 -7.10 10.17
CA LEU A 182 4.49 -7.32 9.97
C LEU A 182 5.27 -7.65 11.26
N LEU A 183 4.70 -7.33 12.44
CA LEU A 183 5.26 -7.61 13.76
C LEU A 183 4.91 -9.01 14.29
N ALA A 184 3.79 -9.60 13.85
CA ALA A 184 3.31 -10.91 14.32
C ALA A 184 4.28 -12.06 13.97
N MET A 185 4.01 -13.27 14.47
CA MET A 185 4.74 -14.46 14.01
C MET A 185 4.47 -14.73 12.52
N ARG A 186 5.52 -15.12 11.77
CA ARG A 186 5.40 -15.37 10.32
C ARG A 186 4.75 -16.73 10.07
N ALA A 187 3.93 -16.79 9.03
CA ALA A 187 3.36 -18.03 8.55
C ALA A 187 4.31 -18.78 7.60
N GLU A 188 3.95 -20.02 7.26
CA GLU A 188 4.74 -20.87 6.38
C GLU A 188 4.40 -20.67 4.90
N THR A 189 3.21 -20.13 4.61
CA THR A 189 2.69 -19.94 3.26
C THR A 189 2.16 -18.53 3.03
N MET A 190 2.10 -18.10 1.76
CA MET A 190 1.55 -16.79 1.40
C MET A 190 0.05 -16.69 1.69
N GLU A 191 -0.70 -17.79 1.51
CA GLU A 191 -2.13 -17.82 1.81
C GLU A 191 -2.41 -17.60 3.31
N GLU A 192 -1.56 -18.15 4.18
CA GLU A 192 -1.65 -17.90 5.62
C GLU A 192 -1.21 -16.48 6.00
N GLU A 193 -0.23 -15.90 5.32
CA GLU A 193 0.14 -14.49 5.51
C GLU A 193 -1.02 -13.54 5.14
N GLU A 194 -1.75 -13.80 4.05
CA GLU A 194 -2.94 -13.03 3.68
C GLU A 194 -4.02 -13.13 4.77
N LYS A 195 -4.28 -14.34 5.29
CA LYS A 195 -5.22 -14.54 6.42
C LYS A 195 -4.75 -13.85 7.69
N LEU A 196 -3.44 -13.82 7.94
CA LEU A 196 -2.87 -13.13 9.09
C LEU A 196 -3.04 -11.62 8.97
N LEU A 197 -2.92 -11.06 7.76
CA LEU A 197 -3.21 -9.66 7.47
C LEU A 197 -4.70 -9.34 7.71
N ASP A 198 -5.61 -10.21 7.27
CA ASP A 198 -7.05 -10.05 7.53
C ASP A 198 -7.36 -10.08 9.04
N LEU A 199 -6.75 -11.00 9.78
CA LEU A 199 -6.90 -11.09 11.24
C LEU A 199 -6.34 -9.86 11.95
N ALA A 200 -5.17 -9.36 11.53
CA ALA A 200 -4.58 -8.14 12.05
C ALA A 200 -5.53 -6.94 11.84
N SER A 201 -6.11 -6.82 10.65
CA SER A 201 -7.09 -5.77 10.36
C SER A 201 -8.35 -5.90 11.21
N ALA A 202 -8.94 -7.10 11.28
CA ALA A 202 -10.13 -7.33 12.10
C ALA A 202 -9.88 -7.02 13.59
N LEU A 203 -8.71 -7.39 14.11
CA LEU A 203 -8.32 -7.12 15.49
C LEU A 203 -8.16 -5.61 15.75
N VAL A 204 -7.45 -4.89 14.87
CA VAL A 204 -7.25 -3.44 14.99
C VAL A 204 -8.58 -2.69 14.90
N THR A 205 -9.47 -3.10 13.98
CA THR A 205 -10.82 -2.54 13.86
C THR A 205 -11.66 -2.81 15.11
N ALA A 206 -11.58 -4.02 15.68
CA ALA A 206 -12.29 -4.35 16.91
C ALA A 206 -11.79 -3.52 18.12
N MET A 207 -10.50 -3.17 18.14
CA MET A 207 -9.85 -2.32 19.15
C MET A 207 -9.84 -0.84 18.74
N GLY A 208 -10.84 -0.39 17.99
CA GLY A 208 -10.82 0.91 17.30
C GLY A 208 -10.70 2.12 18.24
N GLU A 209 -11.27 2.08 19.44
CA GLU A 209 -11.16 3.19 20.40
C GLU A 209 -9.78 3.23 21.07
N GLU A 210 -9.27 2.08 21.48
CA GLU A 210 -7.94 1.92 22.08
C GLU A 210 -6.84 2.28 21.08
N THR A 211 -6.99 1.83 19.83
CA THR A 211 -6.06 2.16 18.74
C THR A 211 -6.05 3.67 18.50
N ARG A 212 -7.23 4.31 18.47
CA ARG A 212 -7.33 5.77 18.31
C ARG A 212 -6.67 6.53 19.46
N ALA A 213 -6.84 6.06 20.68
CA ALA A 213 -6.18 6.66 21.85
C ALA A 213 -4.65 6.49 21.78
N ALA A 214 -4.17 5.33 21.31
CA ALA A 214 -2.74 5.06 21.19
C ALA A 214 -2.05 5.90 20.12
N LEU A 215 -2.74 6.28 19.04
CA LEU A 215 -2.20 7.13 17.97
C LEU A 215 -1.72 8.53 18.43
N VAL A 216 -2.16 8.99 19.60
CA VAL A 216 -1.77 10.31 20.16
C VAL A 216 -0.29 10.35 20.58
N ASP A 217 0.28 9.21 20.95
CA ASP A 217 1.66 9.10 21.42
C ASP A 217 2.38 7.91 20.79
N ARG A 218 3.59 8.13 20.27
CA ARG A 218 4.34 7.10 19.55
C ARG A 218 4.71 5.91 20.44
N ALA A 219 5.02 6.13 21.71
CA ALA A 219 5.39 5.05 22.62
C ALA A 219 4.16 4.22 23.01
N LEU A 220 3.00 4.88 23.22
CA LEU A 220 1.74 4.18 23.42
C LEU A 220 1.35 3.35 22.20
N LEU A 221 1.49 3.90 21.00
CA LEU A 221 1.24 3.18 19.75
C LEU A 221 2.16 1.96 19.60
N ALA A 222 3.45 2.10 19.91
CA ALA A 222 4.41 1.00 19.86
C ALA A 222 4.00 -0.15 20.82
N GLY A 223 3.71 0.16 22.08
CA GLY A 223 3.28 -0.85 23.06
C GLY A 223 1.94 -1.49 22.70
N HIS A 224 1.00 -0.72 22.14
CA HIS A 224 -0.28 -1.24 21.65
C HIS A 224 -0.08 -2.23 20.51
N MET A 225 0.70 -1.87 19.48
CA MET A 225 0.96 -2.78 18.36
C MET A 225 1.74 -4.02 18.76
N GLU A 226 2.70 -3.92 19.68
CA GLU A 226 3.39 -5.08 20.25
C GLU A 226 2.41 -6.04 20.93
N SER A 227 1.51 -5.50 21.75
CA SER A 227 0.45 -6.28 22.40
C SER A 227 -0.43 -6.97 21.36
N LEU A 228 -0.96 -6.25 20.37
CA LEU A 228 -1.82 -6.84 19.33
C LEU A 228 -1.11 -7.92 18.53
N ALA A 229 0.15 -7.68 18.13
CA ALA A 229 0.95 -8.64 17.38
C ALA A 229 1.23 -9.93 18.17
N ALA A 230 1.33 -9.86 19.50
CA ALA A 230 1.53 -11.05 20.35
C ALA A 230 0.27 -11.94 20.48
N HIS A 231 -0.90 -11.43 20.09
CA HIS A 231 -2.16 -12.20 20.09
C HIS A 231 -2.45 -12.88 18.73
N LEU A 232 -1.57 -12.66 17.74
CA LEU A 232 -1.63 -13.25 16.39
C LEU A 232 -0.56 -14.35 16.26
#